data_AF-A0A4U0U4E2-F1
#
_entry.id   AF-A0A4U0U4E2-F1
#
_cell.length_a   1.000
_cell.length_b   1.000
_cell.length_c   1.000
_cell.angle_alpha   90.00
_cell.angle_beta   90.00
_cell.angle_gamma   90.00
#
_symmetry.space_group_name_H-M   'P 1'
#
loop_
_entity.id
_entity.type
_entity.pdbx_description
1 polymer ?
#
loop_
_entity_poly.entity_id
_entity_poly.type
_entity_poly.pdbx_seq_one_letter_code
_entity_poly.pdbx_strand_id
1 'polypeptide(L)'
;MAITVPVEPRSKARSPMPTSRRRAPTAADEVKPEGTPLQTTFNFFGLSRELRDMVYNFSLTFKRKIRSQHGARLRGRMVTEASLLLVSKQFSREYFERAQYHTCLIIVDRPEFHGDSFKIPRAISYARNVELFLAIACDSPDHFTDQCRVVKEVRMHRKWIVDLCQKMRRLESISIKLITDPHQHIEACEAKLLELQHKLTNFEELKNLAVYHCDYAGKETGWSFASKRTLVMEWSAKDGELHRVEAAKASPELEKSTSNESK
;
A
#
# COMPACT_ATOMS: atom_id res chain seq x y z
N MET A 1 -6.45 3.34 -54.22
CA MET A 1 -7.86 2.92 -54.39
C MET A 1 -8.49 2.86 -53.00
N ALA A 2 -9.31 3.84 -52.66
CA ALA A 2 -9.93 3.97 -51.34
C ALA A 2 -11.31 3.31 -51.34
N ILE A 3 -11.55 2.41 -50.39
CA ILE A 3 -12.84 1.73 -50.21
C ILE A 3 -13.60 2.50 -49.14
N THR A 4 -14.61 3.26 -49.55
CA THR A 4 -15.58 3.91 -48.67
C THR A 4 -16.71 2.93 -48.35
N VAL A 5 -16.88 2.59 -47.07
CA VAL A 5 -18.05 1.86 -46.57
C VAL A 5 -19.04 2.88 -46.00
N PRO A 6 -20.33 2.87 -46.41
CA PRO A 6 -21.32 3.76 -45.84
C PRO A 6 -21.83 3.21 -44.50
N VAL A 7 -21.80 4.03 -43.45
CA VAL A 7 -22.43 3.72 -42.16
C VAL A 7 -23.71 4.55 -42.07
N GLU A 8 -24.86 3.89 -42.17
CA GLU A 8 -26.17 4.49 -41.95
C GLU A 8 -26.38 4.89 -40.48
N PRO A 9 -27.09 5.99 -40.20
CA PRO A 9 -27.46 6.38 -38.85
C PRO A 9 -28.62 5.52 -38.33
N ARG A 10 -28.35 4.68 -37.32
CA ARG A 10 -29.40 3.99 -36.55
C ARG A 10 -30.17 4.97 -35.66
N SER A 11 -31.28 5.49 -36.16
CA SER A 11 -32.32 6.13 -35.35
C SER A 11 -33.05 5.07 -34.50
N LYS A 12 -32.76 5.00 -33.20
CA LYS A 12 -33.58 4.25 -32.24
C LYS A 12 -34.63 5.18 -31.63
N ALA A 13 -35.83 5.15 -32.17
CA ALA A 13 -37.02 5.66 -31.50
C ALA A 13 -37.23 4.87 -30.19
N ARG A 14 -37.32 5.59 -29.07
CA ARG A 14 -37.70 5.02 -27.77
C ARG A 14 -39.22 4.79 -27.78
N SER A 15 -39.63 3.53 -27.64
CA SER A 15 -41.03 3.19 -27.32
C SER A 15 -41.40 3.77 -25.95
N PRO A 16 -42.61 4.33 -25.77
CA PRO A 16 -43.09 4.80 -24.48
C PRO A 16 -43.35 3.62 -23.53
N MET A 17 -42.98 3.79 -22.26
CA MET A 17 -43.22 2.81 -21.19
C MET A 17 -44.72 2.60 -20.93
N PRO A 18 -45.15 1.39 -20.54
CA PRO A 18 -46.53 1.12 -20.17
C PRO A 18 -46.87 1.83 -18.85
N THR A 19 -47.90 2.67 -18.89
CA THR A 19 -48.49 3.31 -17.72
C THR A 19 -49.07 2.26 -16.77
N SER A 20 -48.52 2.19 -15.56
CA SER A 20 -49.07 1.40 -14.45
C SER A 20 -50.50 1.85 -14.15
N ARG A 21 -51.48 0.95 -14.34
CA ARG A 21 -52.87 1.15 -13.91
C ARG A 21 -52.89 1.24 -12.38
N ARG A 22 -53.10 2.45 -11.85
CA ARG A 22 -53.47 2.67 -10.44
C ARG A 22 -54.83 1.98 -10.18
N ARG A 23 -54.81 0.90 -9.39
CA ARG A 23 -56.02 0.36 -8.76
C ARG A 23 -56.46 1.36 -7.69
N ALA A 24 -57.73 1.76 -7.69
CA ALA A 24 -58.31 2.55 -6.61
C ALA A 24 -58.34 1.71 -5.32
N PRO A 25 -58.01 2.28 -4.15
CA PRO A 25 -58.06 1.54 -2.90
C PRO A 25 -59.52 1.28 -2.51
N THR A 26 -59.86 0.00 -2.36
CA THR A 26 -61.12 -0.43 -1.73
C THR A 26 -60.99 -0.41 -0.21
N ALA A 27 -62.08 -0.08 0.48
CA ALA A 27 -62.20 0.12 1.94
C ALA A 27 -61.96 -1.12 2.82
N ALA A 28 -61.23 -2.13 2.33
CA ALA A 28 -60.95 -3.39 3.03
C ALA A 28 -59.48 -3.56 3.45
N ASP A 29 -58.60 -2.60 3.16
CA ASP A 29 -57.18 -2.61 3.55
C ASP A 29 -56.88 -1.69 4.76
N GLU A 30 -57.80 -1.60 5.74
CA GLU A 30 -57.44 -1.09 7.07
C GLU A 30 -56.77 -2.19 7.90
N VAL A 31 -55.63 -2.69 7.41
CA VAL A 31 -54.65 -3.30 8.31
C VAL A 31 -53.97 -2.13 9.01
N LYS A 32 -54.38 -1.91 10.27
CA LYS A 32 -53.68 -1.06 11.23
C LYS A 32 -52.17 -1.31 11.06
N PRO A 33 -51.34 -0.33 10.68
CA PRO A 33 -49.92 -0.55 10.70
C PRO A 33 -49.55 -0.76 12.16
N GLU A 34 -49.31 -2.01 12.55
CA GLU A 34 -48.54 -2.32 13.75
C GLU A 34 -47.31 -1.43 13.68
N GLY A 35 -47.20 -0.53 14.66
CA GLY A 35 -46.25 0.58 14.61
C GLY A 35 -44.88 0.04 14.25
N THR A 36 -44.39 0.42 13.06
CA THR A 36 -42.98 0.28 12.72
C THR A 36 -42.21 0.76 13.94
N PRO A 37 -41.38 -0.07 14.60
CA PRO A 37 -40.62 0.37 15.75
C PRO A 37 -39.90 1.64 15.32
N LEU A 38 -40.10 2.73 16.06
CA LEU A 38 -39.44 4.01 15.82
C LEU A 38 -37.98 3.69 15.53
N GLN A 39 -37.56 3.83 14.27
CA GLN A 39 -36.16 3.63 13.91
C GLN A 39 -35.40 4.74 14.62
N THR A 40 -34.89 4.43 15.79
CA THR A 40 -34.08 5.35 16.58
C THR A 40 -32.79 5.56 15.81
N THR A 41 -32.74 6.60 14.99
CA THR A 41 -31.54 6.97 14.24
C THR A 41 -30.46 7.31 15.25
N PHE A 42 -29.36 6.57 15.22
CA PHE A 42 -28.23 6.81 16.10
C PHE A 42 -27.65 8.21 15.87
N ASN A 43 -27.64 9.06 16.91
CA ASN A 43 -27.09 10.40 16.82
C ASN A 43 -25.55 10.37 16.89
N PHE A 44 -24.91 10.03 15.77
CA PHE A 44 -23.46 9.91 15.67
C PHE A 44 -22.71 11.19 16.06
N PHE A 45 -23.24 12.38 15.69
CA PHE A 45 -22.60 13.66 16.02
C PHE A 45 -22.88 14.13 17.46
N GLY A 46 -23.79 13.45 18.18
CA GLY A 46 -23.96 13.63 19.62
C GLY A 46 -22.86 12.99 20.46
N LEU A 47 -22.03 12.11 19.87
CA LEU A 47 -20.88 11.53 20.55
C LEU A 47 -19.78 12.57 20.82
N SER A 48 -18.87 12.31 21.77
CA SER A 48 -17.65 13.11 21.92
C SER A 48 -16.72 12.93 20.71
N ARG A 49 -15.76 13.86 20.51
CA ARG A 49 -14.85 13.79 19.35
C ARG A 49 -13.97 12.54 19.40
N GLU A 50 -13.54 12.12 20.58
CA GLU A 50 -12.67 10.97 20.80
C GLU A 50 -13.37 9.67 20.42
N LEU A 51 -14.65 9.52 20.79
CA LEU A 51 -15.47 8.37 20.39
C LEU A 51 -15.64 8.33 18.86
N ARG A 52 -15.91 9.48 18.23
CA ARG A 52 -16.00 9.54 16.75
C ARG A 52 -14.68 9.19 16.10
N ASP A 53 -13.55 9.68 16.64
CA ASP A 53 -12.21 9.35 16.14
C ASP A 53 -11.90 7.87 16.22
N MET A 54 -12.33 7.18 17.28
CA MET A 54 -12.22 5.71 17.35
C MET A 54 -13.04 5.06 16.23
N VAL A 55 -14.30 5.45 16.05
CA VAL A 55 -15.14 4.92 14.97
C VAL A 55 -14.50 5.17 13.60
N TYR A 56 -13.95 6.37 13.35
CA TYR A 56 -13.22 6.68 12.13
C TYR A 56 -12.03 5.75 11.94
N ASN A 57 -11.21 5.51 12.96
CA ASN A 57 -10.05 4.62 12.86
C ASN A 57 -10.49 3.18 12.50
N PHE A 58 -11.54 2.66 13.14
CA PHE A 58 -12.09 1.33 12.85
C PHE A 58 -12.75 1.23 11.47
N SER A 59 -13.23 2.36 10.95
CA SER A 59 -13.88 2.44 9.64
C SER A 59 -12.90 2.56 8.48
N LEU A 60 -11.58 2.67 8.74
CA LEU A 60 -10.58 2.70 7.67
C LEU A 60 -10.40 1.29 7.08
N THR A 61 -10.36 1.22 5.75
CA THR A 61 -10.07 -0.02 5.04
C THR A 61 -8.66 -0.47 5.37
N PHE A 62 -8.51 -1.55 6.13
CA PHE A 62 -7.21 -2.03 6.59
C PHE A 62 -6.22 -2.23 5.44
N LYS A 63 -6.65 -2.84 4.33
CA LYS A 63 -5.79 -3.11 3.17
C LYS A 63 -6.55 -2.98 1.86
N ARG A 64 -6.09 -2.07 0.99
CA ARG A 64 -6.65 -1.84 -0.34
C ARG A 64 -5.60 -2.18 -1.40
N LYS A 65 -5.92 -3.11 -2.29
CA LYS A 65 -5.08 -3.40 -3.46
C LYS A 65 -5.18 -2.23 -4.44
N ILE A 66 -4.04 -1.80 -4.97
CA ILE A 66 -3.97 -0.78 -6.02
C ILE A 66 -3.39 -1.46 -7.26
N ARG A 67 -3.74 -0.96 -8.44
CA ARG A 67 -3.19 -1.45 -9.70
C ARG A 67 -1.66 -1.42 -9.64
N SER A 68 -1.05 -2.57 -9.91
CA SER A 68 0.40 -2.70 -10.03
C SER A 68 0.95 -1.76 -11.11
N GLN A 69 2.15 -1.27 -10.89
CA GLN A 69 2.87 -0.39 -11.81
C GLN A 69 4.27 -0.96 -12.02
N HIS A 70 4.69 -1.08 -13.27
CA HIS A 70 6.04 -1.53 -13.64
C HIS A 70 6.48 -2.85 -12.96
N GLY A 71 5.54 -3.76 -12.68
CA GLY A 71 5.80 -5.04 -11.98
C GLY A 71 5.70 -4.96 -10.45
N ALA A 72 5.86 -3.79 -9.85
CA ALA A 72 5.70 -3.60 -8.41
C ALA A 72 4.24 -3.64 -7.97
N ARG A 73 4.00 -4.15 -6.76
CA ARG A 73 2.68 -4.27 -6.14
C ARG A 73 2.46 -3.08 -5.21
N LEU A 74 1.44 -2.30 -5.51
CA LEU A 74 1.04 -1.16 -4.69
C LEU A 74 -0.17 -1.54 -3.82
N ARG A 75 -0.14 -1.15 -2.56
CA ARG A 75 -1.26 -1.30 -1.63
C ARG A 75 -1.39 -0.06 -0.78
N GLY A 76 -2.61 0.29 -0.40
CA GLY A 76 -2.86 1.24 0.68
C GLY A 76 -3.23 0.50 1.95
N ARG A 77 -2.71 0.94 3.09
CA ARG A 77 -3.11 0.48 4.42
C ARG A 77 -3.89 1.59 5.13
N MET A 78 -4.94 1.24 5.87
CA MET A 78 -5.82 2.19 6.56
C MET A 78 -6.34 3.32 5.64
N VAL A 79 -6.92 2.94 4.50
CA VAL A 79 -7.41 3.88 3.45
C VAL A 79 -8.86 4.26 3.73
N THR A 80 -9.30 5.45 3.33
CA THR A 80 -10.71 5.84 3.42
C THR A 80 -11.60 4.97 2.54
N GLU A 81 -12.75 4.56 3.08
CA GLU A 81 -13.82 3.95 2.31
C GLU A 81 -14.64 5.03 1.59
N ALA A 82 -14.90 4.81 0.29
CA ALA A 82 -15.48 5.86 -0.56
C ALA A 82 -16.94 6.16 -0.18
N SER A 83 -17.70 5.15 0.23
CA SER A 83 -19.10 5.31 0.66
C SER A 83 -19.22 6.15 1.93
N LEU A 84 -18.29 6.01 2.87
CA LEU A 84 -18.30 6.75 4.14
C LEU A 84 -18.00 8.24 3.95
N LEU A 85 -17.26 8.61 2.91
CA LEU A 85 -17.04 10.00 2.54
C LEU A 85 -18.33 10.71 2.06
N LEU A 86 -19.39 9.96 1.74
CA LEU A 86 -20.66 10.52 1.24
C LEU A 86 -21.71 10.70 2.33
N VAL A 87 -21.45 10.30 3.58
CA VAL A 87 -22.43 10.35 4.68
C VAL A 87 -22.86 11.79 4.99
N SER A 88 -21.90 12.68 5.25
CA SER A 88 -22.14 14.12 5.44
C SER A 88 -20.85 14.91 5.24
N LYS A 89 -20.95 16.23 5.03
CA LYS A 89 -19.78 17.10 4.93
C LYS A 89 -18.92 17.06 6.19
N GLN A 90 -19.54 17.04 7.37
CA GLN A 90 -18.82 16.94 8.63
C GLN A 90 -18.13 15.59 8.76
N PHE A 91 -18.83 14.48 8.51
CA PHE A 91 -18.25 13.14 8.56
C PHE A 91 -17.04 13.04 7.64
N SER A 92 -17.20 13.45 6.38
CA SER A 92 -16.13 13.41 5.38
C SER A 92 -14.89 14.16 5.83
N ARG A 93 -15.05 15.36 6.39
CA ARG A 93 -13.92 16.17 6.87
C ARG A 93 -13.20 15.51 8.04
N GLU A 94 -13.93 15.11 9.08
CA GLU A 94 -13.34 14.49 10.28
C GLU A 94 -12.70 13.12 9.94
N TYR A 95 -13.37 12.30 9.12
CA TYR A 95 -12.87 11.00 8.69
C TYR A 95 -11.60 11.13 7.83
N PHE A 96 -11.57 12.08 6.89
CA PHE A 96 -10.39 12.31 6.04
C PHE A 96 -9.21 12.87 6.84
N GLU A 97 -9.47 13.77 7.81
CA GLU A 97 -8.46 14.26 8.76
C GLU A 97 -7.82 13.09 9.50
N ARG A 98 -8.62 12.15 10.02
CA ARG A 98 -8.10 10.93 10.66
C ARG A 98 -7.30 10.06 9.69
N ALA A 99 -7.83 9.83 8.50
CA ALA A 99 -7.17 8.99 7.50
C ALA A 99 -5.77 9.51 7.13
N GLN A 100 -5.56 10.82 7.05
CA GLN A 100 -4.24 11.39 6.72
C GLN A 100 -3.12 10.95 7.65
N TYR A 101 -3.40 10.74 8.94
CA TYR A 101 -2.40 10.32 9.93
C TYR A 101 -2.11 8.81 9.87
N HIS A 102 -3.11 8.01 9.49
CA HIS A 102 -3.02 6.54 9.54
C HIS A 102 -2.73 5.88 8.20
N THR A 103 -3.12 6.51 7.10
CA THR A 103 -2.96 5.93 5.76
C THR A 103 -1.48 5.78 5.42
N CYS A 104 -1.12 4.59 4.96
CA CYS A 104 0.22 4.26 4.51
C CYS A 104 0.19 3.68 3.09
N LEU A 105 1.09 4.15 2.22
CA LEU A 105 1.34 3.56 0.91
C LEU A 105 2.42 2.48 1.05
N ILE A 106 2.05 1.26 0.68
CA ILE A 106 2.95 0.11 0.66
C ILE A 106 3.34 -0.19 -0.79
N ILE A 107 4.64 -0.18 -1.08
CA ILE A 107 5.20 -0.57 -2.37
C ILE A 107 6.03 -1.83 -2.15
N VAL A 108 5.63 -2.92 -2.78
CA VAL A 108 6.37 -4.19 -2.76
C VAL A 108 6.97 -4.44 -4.12
N ASP A 109 8.28 -4.45 -4.14
CA ASP A 109 9.10 -4.74 -5.30
C ASP A 109 8.97 -6.21 -5.75
N ARG A 110 9.37 -6.48 -7.00
CA ARG A 110 9.34 -7.81 -7.63
C ARG A 110 10.67 -8.06 -8.36
N PRO A 111 11.03 -9.33 -8.65
CA PRO A 111 12.33 -9.71 -9.18
C PRO A 111 12.71 -9.14 -10.57
N GLU A 112 11.82 -8.43 -11.27
CA GLU A 112 12.05 -7.91 -12.63
C GLU A 112 11.86 -6.37 -12.73
N PHE A 113 11.90 -5.65 -11.60
CA PHE A 113 11.66 -4.21 -11.61
C PHE A 113 12.87 -3.43 -12.17
N HIS A 114 12.60 -2.38 -12.96
CA HIS A 114 13.58 -1.68 -13.82
C HIS A 114 13.76 -0.19 -13.48
N GLY A 115 13.30 0.29 -12.33
CA GLY A 115 13.62 1.65 -11.86
C GLY A 115 12.72 2.78 -12.35
N ASP A 116 11.55 2.44 -12.90
CA ASP A 116 10.59 3.42 -13.40
C ASP A 116 9.89 4.20 -12.28
N SER A 117 9.55 5.46 -12.58
CA SER A 117 8.89 6.36 -11.65
C SER A 117 7.45 5.93 -11.36
N PHE A 118 7.02 5.97 -10.09
CA PHE A 118 5.64 5.63 -9.72
C PHE A 118 4.68 6.81 -9.95
N LYS A 119 3.45 6.51 -10.36
CA LYS A 119 2.33 7.45 -10.33
C LYS A 119 1.56 7.29 -9.03
N ILE A 120 1.47 8.35 -8.23
CA ILE A 120 0.74 8.32 -6.96
C ILE A 120 -0.78 8.20 -7.25
N PRO A 121 -1.43 7.12 -6.82
CA PRO A 121 -2.86 6.94 -7.03
C PRO A 121 -3.66 7.99 -6.26
N ARG A 122 -4.63 8.64 -6.92
CA ARG A 122 -5.48 9.68 -6.29
C ARG A 122 -6.18 9.22 -5.01
N ALA A 123 -6.56 7.94 -4.95
CA ALA A 123 -7.23 7.37 -3.78
C ALA A 123 -6.35 7.32 -2.50
N ILE A 124 -5.04 7.53 -2.62
CA ILE A 124 -4.10 7.54 -1.50
C ILE A 124 -3.11 8.73 -1.59
N SER A 125 -3.42 9.74 -2.40
CA SER A 125 -2.51 10.89 -2.59
C SER A 125 -2.34 11.75 -1.35
N TYR A 126 -3.17 11.52 -0.33
CA TYR A 126 -3.13 12.18 0.96
C TYR A 126 -2.33 11.40 2.02
N ALA A 127 -1.81 10.22 1.67
CA ALA A 127 -0.96 9.43 2.56
C ALA A 127 0.32 10.21 2.91
N ARG A 128 0.71 10.14 4.18
CA ARG A 128 1.94 10.77 4.70
C ARG A 128 3.01 9.75 5.10
N ASN A 129 2.69 8.46 5.01
CA ASN A 129 3.57 7.38 5.39
C ASN A 129 3.77 6.44 4.19
N VAL A 130 5.00 5.98 4.01
CA VAL A 130 5.38 5.05 2.95
C VAL A 130 6.16 3.88 3.55
N GLU A 131 5.78 2.66 3.17
CA GLU A 131 6.54 1.45 3.44
C GLU A 131 7.02 0.83 2.13
N LEU A 132 8.32 0.66 2.02
CA LEU A 132 9.00 0.11 0.87
C LEU A 132 9.53 -1.27 1.20
N PHE A 133 9.16 -2.26 0.41
CA PHE A 133 9.63 -3.63 0.52
C PHE A 133 10.43 -3.94 -0.75
N LEU A 134 11.75 -3.84 -0.66
CA LEU A 134 12.69 -3.83 -1.79
C LEU A 134 13.50 -5.12 -1.87
N ALA A 135 13.72 -5.64 -3.06
CA ALA A 135 14.51 -6.86 -3.24
C ALA A 135 15.80 -6.53 -3.99
N ILE A 136 16.94 -7.01 -3.48
CA ILE A 136 18.23 -6.92 -4.16
C ILE A 136 18.76 -8.31 -4.42
N ALA A 137 18.90 -8.62 -5.70
CA ALA A 137 19.52 -9.83 -6.20
C ALA A 137 20.93 -9.57 -6.72
N CYS A 138 21.85 -10.47 -6.40
CA CYS A 138 23.17 -10.46 -7.00
C CYS A 138 23.54 -11.86 -7.48
N ASP A 139 23.46 -12.04 -8.79
CA ASP A 139 23.91 -13.19 -9.57
C ASP A 139 25.21 -12.90 -10.35
N SER A 140 25.79 -11.71 -10.16
CA SER A 140 27.01 -11.30 -10.85
C SER A 140 28.20 -12.13 -10.37
N PRO A 141 29.00 -12.75 -11.25
CA PRO A 141 30.25 -13.41 -10.83
C PRO A 141 31.29 -12.41 -10.31
N ASP A 142 31.14 -11.12 -10.63
CA ASP A 142 32.00 -10.05 -10.17
C ASP A 142 31.29 -9.24 -9.06
N HIS A 143 31.61 -9.58 -7.82
CA HIS A 143 31.09 -8.94 -6.60
C HIS A 143 32.05 -7.89 -6.02
N PHE A 144 33.30 -7.87 -6.47
CA PHE A 144 34.36 -7.06 -5.90
C PHE A 144 34.55 -5.73 -6.63
N THR A 145 34.06 -5.62 -7.87
CA THR A 145 34.06 -4.38 -8.64
C THR A 145 32.69 -3.66 -8.60
N ASP A 146 32.63 -2.50 -9.26
CA ASP A 146 31.40 -1.74 -9.49
C ASP A 146 30.38 -2.44 -10.41
N GLN A 147 30.73 -3.61 -10.97
CA GLN A 147 29.79 -4.43 -11.73
C GLN A 147 28.83 -5.24 -10.86
N CYS A 148 29.09 -5.32 -9.55
CA CYS A 148 28.22 -5.98 -8.58
C CYS A 148 26.78 -5.45 -8.72
N ARG A 149 25.82 -6.37 -8.86
CA ARG A 149 24.41 -6.02 -9.13
C ARG A 149 23.79 -5.23 -7.97
N VAL A 150 24.24 -5.45 -6.74
CA VAL A 150 23.87 -4.63 -5.56
C VAL A 150 24.05 -3.13 -5.85
N VAL A 151 25.16 -2.74 -6.48
CA VAL A 151 25.44 -1.33 -6.80
C VAL A 151 24.39 -0.76 -7.75
N LYS A 152 23.99 -1.55 -8.76
CA LYS A 152 23.00 -1.16 -9.77
C LYS A 152 21.60 -1.07 -9.14
N GLU A 153 21.19 -2.07 -8.36
CA GLU A 153 19.89 -2.11 -7.68
C GLU A 153 19.75 -0.97 -6.66
N VAL A 154 20.75 -0.72 -5.81
CA VAL A 154 20.72 0.39 -4.83
C VAL A 154 20.62 1.75 -5.51
N ARG A 155 21.38 1.98 -6.60
CA ARG A 155 21.31 3.23 -7.37
C ARG A 155 19.94 3.41 -8.01
N MET A 156 19.38 2.34 -8.56
CA MET A 156 18.05 2.32 -9.16
C MET A 156 16.98 2.62 -8.11
N HIS A 157 17.02 1.96 -6.95
CA HIS A 157 16.13 2.23 -5.82
C HIS A 157 16.20 3.68 -5.35
N ARG A 158 17.41 4.20 -5.11
CA ARG A 158 17.59 5.62 -4.75
C ARG A 158 16.87 6.54 -5.71
N LYS A 159 17.04 6.33 -7.02
CA LYS A 159 16.50 7.23 -8.05
C LYS A 159 14.99 7.36 -7.94
N TRP A 160 14.25 6.24 -7.88
CA TRP A 160 12.80 6.32 -7.84
C TRP A 160 12.25 6.66 -6.45
N ILE A 161 12.97 6.34 -5.36
CA ILE A 161 12.57 6.76 -4.01
C ILE A 161 12.66 8.29 -3.91
N VAL A 162 13.70 8.92 -4.46
CA VAL A 162 13.79 10.40 -4.52
C VAL A 162 12.61 10.99 -5.29
N ASP A 163 12.27 10.43 -6.44
CA ASP A 163 11.10 10.86 -7.22
C ASP A 163 9.78 10.67 -6.44
N LEU A 164 9.65 9.58 -5.68
CA LEU A 164 8.51 9.32 -4.81
C LEU A 164 8.38 10.39 -3.72
N CYS A 165 9.48 10.73 -3.03
CA CYS A 165 9.50 11.80 -2.02
C CYS A 165 9.07 13.14 -2.62
N GLN A 166 9.60 13.49 -3.80
CA GLN A 166 9.26 14.74 -4.49
C GLN A 166 7.77 14.82 -4.87
N LYS A 167 7.18 13.69 -5.28
CA LYS A 167 5.75 13.61 -5.62
C LYS A 167 4.86 13.65 -4.38
N MET A 168 5.32 13.14 -3.24
CA MET A 168 4.59 13.12 -1.98
C MET A 168 5.04 14.26 -1.05
N ARG A 169 4.70 15.51 -1.40
CA ARG A 169 5.14 16.73 -0.68
C ARG A 169 4.81 16.81 0.82
N ARG A 170 3.93 15.93 1.32
CA ARG A 170 3.51 15.88 2.73
C ARG A 170 3.95 14.57 3.39
N LEU A 171 4.97 13.93 2.84
CA LEU A 171 5.56 12.72 3.40
C LEU A 171 6.20 13.06 4.75
N GLU A 172 5.85 12.29 5.77
CA GLU A 172 6.33 12.43 7.14
C GLU A 172 7.22 11.25 7.53
N SER A 173 6.97 10.07 6.93
CA SER A 173 7.75 8.88 7.22
C SER A 173 7.95 7.97 6.01
N ILE A 174 9.16 7.42 5.94
CA ILE A 174 9.54 6.31 5.07
C ILE A 174 10.10 5.19 5.95
N SER A 175 9.63 3.98 5.71
CA SER A 175 10.21 2.75 6.24
C SER A 175 10.65 1.86 5.09
N ILE A 176 11.90 1.42 5.11
CA ILE A 176 12.50 0.60 4.04
C ILE A 176 12.85 -0.77 4.63
N LYS A 177 12.24 -1.82 4.08
CA LYS A 177 12.60 -3.20 4.33
C LYS A 177 13.27 -3.75 3.09
N LEU A 178 14.55 -4.06 3.20
CA LEU A 178 15.36 -4.57 2.12
C LEU A 178 15.58 -6.06 2.32
N ILE A 179 15.28 -6.87 1.32
CA ILE A 179 15.66 -8.27 1.28
C ILE A 179 16.84 -8.40 0.32
N THR A 180 17.90 -9.05 0.77
CA THR A 180 19.01 -9.48 -0.07
C THR A 180 18.95 -11.00 -0.24
N ASP A 181 19.29 -11.46 -1.45
CA ASP A 181 19.54 -12.87 -1.70
C ASP A 181 21.03 -13.18 -1.60
N PRO A 182 21.42 -13.87 -0.52
CA PRO A 182 22.75 -14.40 -0.38
C PRO A 182 22.94 -15.65 -1.24
N HIS A 183 23.21 -15.50 -2.54
CA HIS A 183 23.69 -16.63 -3.34
C HIS A 183 25.16 -16.93 -3.00
N GLN A 184 26.10 -16.37 -3.76
CA GLN A 184 27.53 -16.52 -3.56
C GLN A 184 28.12 -15.16 -3.11
N HIS A 185 29.13 -15.17 -2.25
CA HIS A 185 29.84 -13.96 -1.79
C HIS A 185 28.98 -12.90 -1.08
N ILE A 186 28.16 -13.36 -0.12
CA ILE A 186 27.29 -12.54 0.74
C ILE A 186 28.05 -11.38 1.37
N GLU A 187 29.20 -11.67 1.98
CA GLU A 187 29.99 -10.68 2.71
C GLU A 187 30.47 -9.52 1.81
N ALA A 188 30.80 -9.82 0.55
CA ALA A 188 31.20 -8.81 -0.43
C ALA A 188 30.00 -7.93 -0.85
N CYS A 189 28.83 -8.54 -1.06
CA CYS A 189 27.59 -7.83 -1.37
C CYS A 189 27.14 -6.94 -0.21
N GLU A 190 27.24 -7.43 1.02
CA GLU A 190 26.98 -6.67 2.24
C GLU A 190 27.95 -5.49 2.40
N ALA A 191 29.25 -5.71 2.18
CA ALA A 191 30.25 -4.64 2.24
C ALA A 191 29.92 -3.52 1.24
N LYS A 192 29.50 -3.89 0.02
CA LYS A 192 29.04 -2.92 -1.00
C LYS A 192 27.75 -2.21 -0.59
N LEU A 193 26.81 -2.90 0.06
CA LEU A 193 25.61 -2.26 0.58
C LEU A 193 25.95 -1.23 1.67
N LEU A 194 26.87 -1.56 2.57
CA LEU A 194 27.36 -0.64 3.62
C LEU A 194 28.10 0.57 3.01
N GLU A 195 28.93 0.37 1.99
CA GLU A 195 29.59 1.44 1.23
C GLU A 195 28.55 2.40 0.62
N LEU A 196 27.44 1.85 0.12
CA LEU A 196 26.35 2.60 -0.51
C LEU A 196 25.23 3.01 0.43
N GLN A 197 25.37 2.81 1.74
CA GLN A 197 24.28 3.02 2.70
C GLN A 197 23.66 4.41 2.61
N HIS A 198 24.48 5.44 2.35
CA HIS A 198 24.05 6.83 2.20
C HIS A 198 22.99 7.03 1.08
N LYS A 199 22.90 6.12 0.10
CA LYS A 199 21.86 6.13 -0.94
C LYS A 199 20.50 5.71 -0.40
N LEU A 200 20.45 4.91 0.66
CA LEU A 200 19.21 4.46 1.28
C LEU A 200 18.91 5.19 2.59
N THR A 201 19.92 5.81 3.22
CA THR A 201 19.77 6.50 4.50
C THR A 201 19.60 8.01 4.40
N ASN A 202 20.05 8.65 3.31
CA ASN A 202 19.97 10.09 3.14
C ASN A 202 18.59 10.57 2.65
N PHE A 203 17.57 10.35 3.50
CA PHE A 203 16.22 10.89 3.38
C PHE A 203 15.78 11.41 4.75
N GLU A 204 15.32 12.66 4.81
CA GLU A 204 14.91 13.29 6.08
C GLU A 204 13.70 12.57 6.71
N GLU A 205 12.84 12.01 5.86
CA GLU A 205 11.64 11.28 6.26
C GLU A 205 11.94 9.84 6.69
N LEU A 206 13.19 9.35 6.56
CA LEU A 206 13.51 7.97 6.93
C LEU A 206 13.33 7.75 8.44
N LYS A 207 12.50 6.77 8.80
CA LYS A 207 12.28 6.37 10.19
C LYS A 207 12.80 4.98 10.51
N ASN A 208 12.91 4.11 9.50
CA ASN A 208 13.39 2.76 9.67
C ASN A 208 14.02 2.26 8.37
N LEU A 209 15.18 1.62 8.48
CA LEU A 209 15.76 0.81 7.42
C LEU A 209 16.25 -0.50 8.05
N ALA A 210 15.77 -1.62 7.51
CA ALA A 210 16.13 -2.96 7.96
C ALA A 210 16.49 -3.83 6.75
N VAL A 211 17.59 -4.55 6.85
CA VAL A 211 18.10 -5.45 5.80
C VAL A 211 18.00 -6.89 6.29
N TYR A 212 17.43 -7.73 5.46
CA TYR A 212 17.16 -9.13 5.78
C TYR A 212 17.75 -10.04 4.71
N HIS A 213 18.20 -11.22 5.13
CA HIS A 213 18.52 -12.32 4.23
C HIS A 213 17.28 -13.16 3.95
N CYS A 214 17.07 -13.51 2.67
CA CYS A 214 16.16 -14.58 2.27
C CYS A 214 16.52 -15.89 2.97
N ASP A 215 15.54 -16.57 3.58
CA ASP A 215 15.67 -17.99 3.92
C ASP A 215 15.02 -18.82 2.81
N TYR A 216 15.84 -19.50 2.02
CA TYR A 216 15.34 -20.32 0.93
C TYR A 216 14.62 -21.57 1.42
N ALA A 217 14.95 -22.13 2.59
CA ALA A 217 14.30 -23.31 3.19
C ALA A 217 13.79 -24.38 2.19
N GLY A 218 14.48 -24.61 1.07
CA GLY A 218 14.08 -25.53 0.00
C GLY A 218 12.90 -25.09 -0.91
N LYS A 219 12.50 -23.82 -0.92
CA LYS A 219 11.41 -23.26 -1.73
C LYS A 219 11.92 -22.24 -2.76
N GLU A 220 11.37 -22.27 -3.97
CA GLU A 220 11.67 -21.31 -5.05
C GLU A 220 11.24 -19.86 -4.73
N THR A 221 10.45 -19.65 -3.66
CA THR A 221 9.87 -18.35 -3.28
C THR A 221 10.58 -17.67 -2.09
N GLY A 222 11.87 -17.91 -1.88
CA GLY A 222 12.67 -17.25 -0.81
C GLY A 222 12.57 -15.72 -0.82
N TRP A 223 12.36 -15.14 -2.00
CA TRP A 223 12.17 -13.71 -2.29
C TRP A 223 10.89 -13.05 -1.74
N SER A 224 10.02 -13.80 -1.09
CA SER A 224 8.78 -13.26 -0.55
C SER A 224 9.02 -12.61 0.81
N PHE A 225 8.58 -11.37 0.99
CA PHE A 225 8.53 -10.72 2.31
C PHE A 225 7.63 -11.43 3.33
N ALA A 226 6.78 -12.38 2.88
CA ALA A 226 6.00 -13.24 3.77
C ALA A 226 6.75 -14.51 4.22
N SER A 227 7.92 -14.79 3.64
CA SER A 227 8.78 -15.90 4.05
C SER A 227 9.58 -15.55 5.30
N LYS A 228 10.08 -16.58 5.99
CA LYS A 228 11.01 -16.41 7.10
C LYS A 228 12.26 -15.68 6.58
N ARG A 229 12.74 -14.72 7.37
CA ARG A 229 13.87 -13.87 7.02
C ARG A 229 14.69 -13.54 8.25
N THR A 230 15.99 -13.40 8.08
CA THR A 230 16.91 -13.10 9.18
C THR A 230 17.36 -11.66 9.05
N LEU A 231 17.14 -10.86 10.09
CA LEU A 231 17.64 -9.48 10.15
C LEU A 231 19.18 -9.52 10.24
N VAL A 232 19.85 -8.82 9.32
CA VAL A 232 21.32 -8.80 9.25
C VAL A 232 21.89 -7.40 9.42
N MET A 233 21.14 -6.36 9.03
CA MET A 233 21.54 -4.99 9.27
C MET A 233 20.35 -4.14 9.66
N GLU A 234 20.58 -3.16 10.53
CA GLU A 234 19.58 -2.21 10.99
C GLU A 234 20.17 -0.80 11.04
N TRP A 235 19.39 0.15 10.55
CA TRP A 235 19.76 1.56 10.57
C TRP A 235 19.43 2.19 11.92
N SER A 236 20.39 2.92 12.46
CA SER A 236 20.24 3.65 13.71
C SER A 236 19.99 5.13 13.41
N ALA A 237 18.84 5.64 13.84
CA ALA A 237 18.53 7.06 13.74
C ALA A 237 19.45 7.94 14.61
N LYS A 238 20.18 7.36 15.57
CA LYS A 238 21.03 8.11 16.50
C LYS A 238 22.34 8.55 15.85
N ASP A 239 22.94 7.67 15.07
CA ASP A 239 24.21 7.89 14.37
C ASP A 239 24.01 8.10 12.86
N GLY A 240 22.83 7.76 12.33
CA GLY A 240 22.52 7.89 10.91
C GLY A 240 23.09 6.77 10.04
N GLU A 241 23.63 5.71 10.65
CA GLU A 241 24.37 4.65 9.97
C GLU A 241 23.66 3.29 10.01
N LEU A 242 23.98 2.46 9.04
CA LEU A 242 23.52 1.08 8.93
C LEU A 242 24.53 0.15 9.60
N HIS A 243 24.09 -0.58 10.63
CA HIS A 243 24.95 -1.46 11.41
C HIS A 243 24.62 -2.91 11.15
N ARG A 244 25.65 -3.78 11.14
CA ARG A 244 25.44 -5.23 11.17
C ARG A 244 24.89 -5.65 12.53
N VAL A 245 23.90 -6.53 12.53
CA VAL A 245 23.30 -7.07 13.75
C VAL A 245 24.08 -8.31 14.18
N GLU A 246 24.49 -8.36 15.45
CA GLU A 246 25.14 -9.54 16.02
C GLU A 246 24.23 -10.77 15.95
N ALA A 247 24.80 -11.94 15.63
CA ALA A 247 24.06 -13.18 15.40
C ALA A 247 23.11 -13.58 16.55
N ALA A 248 23.40 -13.17 17.81
CA ALA A 248 22.52 -13.43 18.96
C ALA A 248 21.19 -12.64 18.91
N LYS A 249 21.14 -11.52 18.18
CA LYS A 249 19.96 -10.67 17.98
C LYS A 249 19.26 -10.90 16.64
N ALA A 250 19.91 -11.60 15.71
CA ALA A 250 19.37 -11.98 14.41
C ALA A 250 18.28 -13.07 14.56
N SER A 251 17.14 -12.68 15.13
CA SER A 251 15.97 -13.56 15.23
C SER A 251 15.21 -13.59 13.90
N PRO A 252 14.71 -14.76 13.47
CA PRO A 252 13.87 -14.82 12.30
C PRO A 252 12.53 -14.12 12.57
N GLU A 253 12.24 -13.06 11.82
CA GLU A 253 11.00 -12.32 11.96
C GLU A 253 9.88 -13.14 11.28
N LEU A 254 9.04 -13.82 12.06
CA LEU A 254 7.75 -14.32 11.56
C LEU A 254 6.76 -13.15 11.56
N GLU A 255 6.40 -12.65 10.38
CA GLU A 255 5.24 -11.78 10.26
C GLU A 255 4.01 -12.53 10.80
N LYS A 256 3.47 -12.08 11.94
CA LYS A 256 2.18 -12.56 12.46
C LYS A 256 1.13 -12.31 11.37
N SER A 257 0.79 -13.33 10.61
CA SER A 257 -0.38 -13.35 9.76
C SER A 257 -1.60 -13.18 10.64
N THR A 258 -2.17 -11.98 10.68
CA THR A 258 -3.56 -11.78 11.08
C THR A 258 -4.47 -12.31 9.97
N SER A 259 -4.45 -13.63 9.80
CA SER A 259 -5.50 -14.39 9.14
C SER A 259 -6.51 -14.75 10.21
N ASN A 260 -7.42 -13.82 10.53
CA ASN A 260 -8.73 -14.25 10.99
C ASN A 260 -9.49 -14.67 9.73
N GLU A 261 -9.40 -15.97 9.44
CA GLU A 261 -10.48 -16.66 8.75
C GLU A 261 -11.74 -16.49 9.58
N SER A 262 -12.78 -15.96 8.97
CA SER A 262 -14.14 -16.11 9.48
C SER A 262 -14.92 -16.81 8.37
N LYS A 263 -15.37 -18.01 8.73
CA LYS A 263 -16.45 -18.74 8.07
C LYS A 263 -17.70 -17.87 7.97
#